data_AF-A0A0J9GRT5-F1
#
_entry.id   AF-A0A0J9GRT5-F1
#
_cell.length_a   1.000
_cell.length_b   1.000
_cell.length_c   1.000
_cell.angle_alpha   90.00
_cell.angle_beta   90.00
_cell.angle_gamma   90.00
#
_symmetry.space_group_name_H-M   'P 1'
#
loop_
_entity.id
_entity.type
_entity.pdbx_description
1 polymer ?
#
loop_
_entity_poly.entity_id
_entity_poly.type
_entity_poly.pdbx_seq_one_letter_code
_entity_poly.pdbx_strand_id
1 'polypeptide(L)'
;MIAVWIMLGLGLGAVALDLLGDDESSDDTPDDTPEDSDGELFFVDDGETVTGTDGTDLFTYDPSATGLAGATASGGAGDDVFIFDTGGLVLNSSALDGGTGNDLMRVNANASTISGGEGDDTIEGALTGGRVFGDAGDDQITIVTRGADNPELDGGLGNDTIDARGSNNIGLFGAEGDDLLITDGFGVGGAAYLITADGGEGDDTLRHEYSYSPPRVDAEPGVDLPAQLTGGSGADVFEIGLIAGNGGFTGNGSETVTETIAVVQDFAPGEDVLTIDLGGLGLGYTATEATLVENTADGTTTFQMTLTSATLPTQNLSVTMNNATGVSWDDVVFTNGTPPTLVPPAVV
;
A
#
# COMPACT_ATOMS: atom_id res chain seq x y z
N MET A 1 16.37 0.77 12.63
CA MET A 1 15.60 1.18 13.83
C MET A 1 14.52 2.11 13.31
N ILE A 2 13.45 1.52 12.76
CA ILE A 2 12.37 2.24 12.07
C ILE A 2 11.30 2.54 13.10
N ALA A 3 10.98 3.82 13.26
CA ALA A 3 9.92 4.27 14.14
C ALA A 3 8.59 3.95 13.47
N VAL A 4 8.03 2.78 13.79
CA VAL A 4 6.61 2.52 13.61
C VAL A 4 5.88 3.47 14.54
N TRP A 5 5.26 4.50 13.99
CA TRP A 5 4.29 5.30 14.75
C TRP A 5 3.05 4.44 14.93
N ILE A 6 3.06 3.61 15.97
CA ILE A 6 1.83 3.07 16.54
C ILE A 6 1.15 4.30 17.14
N MET A 7 0.17 4.87 16.44
CA MET A 7 -0.74 5.82 17.06
C MET A 7 -1.52 5.08 18.13
N LEU A 8 -1.10 5.35 19.36
CA LEU A 8 -1.69 4.90 20.60
C LEU A 8 -3.15 5.33 20.65
N GLY A 9 -4.01 4.35 20.90
CA GLY A 9 -5.44 4.45 21.14
C GLY A 9 -5.94 5.81 21.60
N LEU A 10 -6.70 6.46 20.72
CA LEU A 10 -7.80 7.26 21.18
C LEU A 10 -8.80 6.31 21.81
N GLY A 11 -8.95 6.43 23.13
CA GLY A 11 -9.97 5.70 23.85
C GLY A 11 -11.33 6.00 23.26
N LEU A 12 -12.11 4.94 22.99
CA LEU A 12 -13.51 4.96 22.55
C LEU A 12 -14.39 6.01 23.28
N GLY A 13 -14.00 6.45 24.48
CA GLY A 13 -14.74 7.44 25.27
C GLY A 13 -14.56 8.91 24.86
N ALA A 14 -13.63 9.28 23.98
CA ALA A 14 -13.44 10.67 23.55
C ALA A 14 -13.97 10.97 22.14
N VAL A 15 -14.03 9.97 21.26
CA VAL A 15 -14.54 10.12 19.88
C VAL A 15 -16.07 10.05 19.84
N ALA A 16 -16.68 9.18 20.65
CA ALA A 16 -18.13 8.98 20.64
C ALA A 16 -18.96 10.13 21.28
N LEU A 17 -18.35 11.05 22.02
CA LEU A 17 -19.09 12.07 22.79
C LEU A 17 -19.18 13.44 22.11
N ASP A 18 -18.33 13.70 21.12
CA ASP A 18 -18.34 14.97 20.34
C ASP A 18 -19.08 14.80 19.00
N LEU A 19 -19.31 13.56 18.56
CA LEU A 19 -19.97 13.20 17.32
C LEU A 19 -21.51 13.17 17.44
N LEU A 20 -22.01 12.80 18.62
CA LEU A 20 -23.44 12.79 18.95
C LEU A 20 -23.82 14.17 19.50
N GLY A 21 -24.27 15.06 18.63
CA GLY A 21 -24.76 16.38 19.03
C GLY A 21 -25.76 16.29 20.19
N ASP A 22 -25.62 17.19 21.16
CA ASP A 22 -26.46 17.30 22.36
C ASP A 22 -27.89 17.76 21.94
N ASP A 23 -28.72 16.86 21.42
CA ASP A 23 -30.14 17.16 21.12
C ASP A 23 -30.99 17.08 22.39
N GLU A 24 -31.00 18.18 23.13
CA GLU A 24 -32.02 18.50 24.11
C GLU A 24 -33.03 19.48 23.50
N SER A 25 -33.69 19.11 22.39
CA SER A 25 -34.86 19.85 21.90
C SER A 25 -36.18 19.12 22.24
N SER A 26 -36.82 19.59 23.31
CA SER A 26 -38.14 19.12 23.72
C SER A 26 -39.27 19.84 22.96
N ASP A 27 -39.33 19.75 21.63
CA ASP A 27 -40.41 20.36 20.84
C ASP A 27 -41.36 19.33 20.23
N ASP A 28 -42.45 19.04 20.94
CA ASP A 28 -43.59 18.23 20.50
C ASP A 28 -44.40 18.96 19.40
N THR A 29 -43.82 19.15 18.21
CA THR A 29 -44.60 19.39 16.99
C THR A 29 -44.29 18.32 15.96
N PRO A 30 -45.30 17.72 15.29
CA PRO A 30 -45.03 16.86 14.15
C PRO A 30 -44.56 17.76 13.01
N ASP A 31 -43.26 17.92 12.87
CA ASP A 31 -42.61 18.52 11.72
C ASP A 31 -42.38 17.43 10.67
N ASP A 32 -42.83 17.68 9.44
CA ASP A 32 -42.62 16.81 8.28
C ASP A 32 -41.31 17.19 7.55
N THR A 33 -40.28 17.58 8.31
CA THR A 33 -38.89 17.62 7.82
C THR A 33 -38.30 16.21 7.89
N PRO A 34 -37.44 15.79 6.94
CA PRO A 34 -36.66 14.56 7.15
C PRO A 34 -35.80 14.80 8.40
N GLU A 35 -36.15 14.14 9.51
CA GLU A 35 -35.47 14.32 10.80
C GLU A 35 -34.18 13.50 10.92
N ASP A 36 -33.85 12.59 10.00
CA ASP A 36 -32.65 11.74 10.11
C ASP A 36 -31.38 12.45 9.57
N SER A 37 -31.09 13.66 10.05
CA SER A 37 -29.82 14.35 9.78
C SER A 37 -28.86 14.38 10.97
N ASP A 38 -29.28 13.78 12.09
CA ASP A 38 -28.45 13.53 13.25
C ASP A 38 -27.79 12.16 13.16
N GLY A 39 -26.51 12.11 13.53
CA GLY A 39 -25.74 10.87 13.55
C GLY A 39 -26.21 9.88 14.59
N GLU A 40 -26.28 8.60 14.24
CA GLU A 40 -26.68 7.49 15.09
C GLU A 40 -25.52 6.51 15.38
N LEU A 41 -25.61 5.79 16.50
CA LEU A 41 -24.70 4.70 16.85
C LEU A 41 -25.33 3.35 16.51
N PHE A 42 -24.70 2.62 15.60
CA PHE A 42 -25.09 1.27 15.19
C PHE A 42 -24.16 0.21 15.78
N PHE A 43 -24.77 -0.80 16.41
CA PHE A 43 -24.10 -2.04 16.80
C PHE A 43 -24.40 -3.11 15.78
N VAL A 44 -23.35 -3.67 15.16
CA VAL A 44 -23.47 -4.67 14.10
C VAL A 44 -23.17 -6.07 14.68
N ASP A 45 -24.08 -7.02 14.46
CA ASP A 45 -23.93 -8.43 14.86
C ASP A 45 -23.63 -9.38 13.68
N ASP A 46 -23.37 -10.65 13.99
CA ASP A 46 -23.15 -11.75 13.05
C ASP A 46 -24.32 -11.89 12.03
N GLY A 47 -24.03 -11.71 10.74
CA GLY A 47 -24.99 -11.90 9.65
C GLY A 47 -26.06 -10.80 9.53
N GLU A 48 -25.89 -9.71 10.27
CA GLU A 48 -26.81 -8.58 10.26
C GLU A 48 -26.62 -7.70 9.02
N THR A 49 -27.68 -6.99 8.62
CA THR A 49 -27.60 -5.91 7.64
C THR A 49 -28.07 -4.63 8.30
N VAL A 50 -27.19 -3.64 8.37
CA VAL A 50 -27.46 -2.32 8.95
C VAL A 50 -27.26 -1.25 7.88
N THR A 51 -28.06 -0.20 7.93
CA THR A 51 -27.96 0.96 7.06
C THR A 51 -28.11 2.19 7.93
N GLY A 52 -27.21 3.14 7.79
CA GLY A 52 -27.25 4.41 8.47
C GLY A 52 -28.20 5.41 7.84
N THR A 53 -28.02 6.66 8.22
CA THR A 53 -28.88 7.81 8.00
C THR A 53 -28.26 8.76 6.97
N ASP A 54 -28.74 10.01 6.91
CA ASP A 54 -28.09 11.07 6.13
C ASP A 54 -27.11 11.90 7.01
N GLY A 55 -26.96 11.56 8.29
CA GLY A 55 -26.05 12.18 9.25
C GLY A 55 -24.80 11.33 9.51
N THR A 56 -23.82 11.91 10.19
CA THR A 56 -22.56 11.23 10.56
C THR A 56 -22.79 10.12 11.59
N ASP A 57 -22.75 8.87 11.13
CA ASP A 57 -23.02 7.69 11.92
C ASP A 57 -21.76 7.01 12.46
N LEU A 58 -21.92 6.21 13.51
CA LEU A 58 -20.87 5.38 14.09
C LEU A 58 -21.29 3.92 14.09
N PHE A 59 -20.54 3.08 13.36
CA PHE A 59 -20.72 1.64 13.33
C PHE A 59 -19.65 0.94 14.17
N THR A 60 -20.08 0.06 15.07
CA THR A 60 -19.15 -0.77 15.84
C THR A 60 -19.74 -2.14 16.15
N TYR A 61 -18.94 -3.02 16.76
CA TYR A 61 -19.36 -4.39 17.06
C TYR A 61 -20.43 -4.42 18.15
N ASP A 62 -21.46 -5.26 17.97
CA ASP A 62 -22.30 -5.68 19.08
C ASP A 62 -21.42 -6.46 20.10
N PRO A 63 -21.44 -6.13 21.40
CA PRO A 63 -20.68 -6.86 22.43
C PRO A 63 -20.98 -8.36 22.54
N SER A 64 -22.09 -8.81 21.97
CA SER A 64 -22.50 -10.22 21.89
C SER A 64 -22.05 -10.93 20.61
N ALA A 65 -21.52 -10.20 19.63
CA ALA A 65 -21.01 -10.76 18.38
C ALA A 65 -19.86 -11.74 18.62
N THR A 66 -19.83 -12.82 17.83
CA THR A 66 -18.86 -13.90 18.00
C THR A 66 -17.84 -14.01 16.86
N GLY A 67 -18.04 -13.29 15.76
CA GLY A 67 -17.06 -13.20 14.68
C GLY A 67 -17.39 -12.26 13.52
N LEU A 68 -18.42 -11.41 13.66
CA LEU A 68 -19.02 -10.57 12.62
C LEU A 68 -19.09 -11.27 11.25
N ALA A 69 -19.53 -12.53 11.25
CA ALA A 69 -19.51 -13.34 10.04
C ALA A 69 -20.70 -13.01 9.12
N GLY A 70 -20.44 -12.54 7.91
CA GLY A 70 -21.48 -12.20 6.94
C GLY A 70 -22.25 -10.92 7.28
N ALA A 71 -21.69 -10.05 8.11
CA ALA A 71 -22.28 -8.76 8.41
C ALA A 71 -22.26 -7.85 7.17
N THR A 72 -23.26 -6.98 7.04
CA THR A 72 -23.33 -5.94 6.03
C THR A 72 -23.67 -4.62 6.73
N ALA A 73 -22.90 -3.57 6.50
CA ALA A 73 -23.23 -2.24 6.98
C ALA A 73 -22.95 -1.21 5.89
N SER A 74 -23.85 -0.24 5.76
CA SER A 74 -23.74 0.90 4.85
C SER A 74 -23.96 2.18 5.64
N GLY A 75 -23.06 3.16 5.51
CA GLY A 75 -23.12 4.41 6.27
C GLY A 75 -24.27 5.31 5.79
N GLY A 76 -24.43 5.43 4.49
CA GLY A 76 -25.54 6.18 3.91
C GLY A 76 -25.01 7.50 3.36
N ALA A 77 -25.56 8.62 3.79
CA ALA A 77 -24.97 9.92 3.48
C ALA A 77 -24.41 10.55 4.75
N GLY A 78 -23.38 11.38 4.61
CA GLY A 78 -22.69 11.98 5.75
C GLY A 78 -21.29 11.41 5.90
N ASP A 79 -20.47 12.07 6.72
CA ASP A 79 -19.11 11.60 7.00
C ASP A 79 -19.17 10.58 8.12
N ASP A 80 -19.14 9.28 7.81
CA ASP A 80 -19.41 8.18 8.72
C ASP A 80 -18.15 7.54 9.32
N VAL A 81 -18.32 6.77 10.40
CA VAL A 81 -17.21 6.14 11.11
C VAL A 81 -17.47 4.65 11.35
N PHE A 82 -16.59 3.79 10.83
CA PHE A 82 -16.62 2.35 11.05
C PHE A 82 -15.46 1.93 11.95
N ILE A 83 -15.75 1.40 13.15
CA ILE A 83 -14.73 0.92 14.11
C ILE A 83 -14.88 -0.58 14.36
N PHE A 84 -14.14 -1.36 13.57
CA PHE A 84 -14.05 -2.83 13.61
C PHE A 84 -12.62 -3.35 13.80
N ASP A 85 -11.67 -2.48 14.15
CA ASP A 85 -10.28 -2.85 14.48
C ASP A 85 -10.04 -3.10 15.98
N THR A 86 -11.06 -2.88 16.82
CA THR A 86 -11.01 -3.08 18.28
C THR A 86 -11.82 -4.31 18.72
N GLY A 87 -11.70 -4.70 19.99
CA GLY A 87 -12.48 -5.83 20.54
C GLY A 87 -11.93 -7.23 20.20
N GLY A 88 -10.92 -7.35 19.32
CA GLY A 88 -10.29 -8.63 18.96
C GLY A 88 -11.14 -9.53 18.06
N LEU A 89 -12.27 -8.99 17.57
CA LEU A 89 -13.07 -9.58 16.50
C LEU A 89 -12.46 -9.21 15.14
N VAL A 90 -12.82 -9.98 14.11
CA VAL A 90 -12.37 -9.81 12.73
C VAL A 90 -13.58 -10.00 11.84
N LEU A 91 -13.88 -9.03 10.98
CA LEU A 91 -14.94 -9.14 9.96
C LEU A 91 -14.67 -10.37 9.09
N ASN A 92 -15.66 -11.23 8.89
CA ASN A 92 -15.46 -12.47 8.14
C ASN A 92 -16.51 -12.64 7.05
N SER A 93 -16.08 -12.61 5.79
CA SER A 93 -17.01 -12.68 4.65
C SER A 93 -18.09 -11.59 4.70
N SER A 94 -17.71 -10.40 5.17
CA SER A 94 -18.60 -9.26 5.40
C SER A 94 -18.48 -8.22 4.30
N ALA A 95 -19.39 -7.26 4.27
CA ALA A 95 -19.37 -6.12 3.36
C ALA A 95 -19.59 -4.82 4.15
N LEU A 96 -18.66 -3.88 4.05
CA LEU A 96 -18.83 -2.53 4.59
C LEU A 96 -18.76 -1.54 3.43
N ASP A 97 -19.59 -0.51 3.49
CA ASP A 97 -19.75 0.55 2.49
C ASP A 97 -19.92 1.87 3.26
N GLY A 98 -19.02 2.83 3.09
CA GLY A 98 -19.10 4.12 3.75
C GLY A 98 -20.31 4.91 3.24
N GLY A 99 -20.46 4.98 1.92
CA GLY A 99 -21.63 5.58 1.28
C GLY A 99 -21.25 6.87 0.58
N THR A 100 -21.86 7.99 0.94
CA THR A 100 -21.45 9.30 0.41
C THR A 100 -21.01 10.21 1.54
N GLY A 101 -19.91 10.93 1.39
CA GLY A 101 -19.29 11.70 2.47
C GLY A 101 -17.85 11.25 2.66
N ASN A 102 -17.11 11.91 3.53
CA ASN A 102 -15.72 11.58 3.77
C ASN A 102 -15.62 10.66 5.00
N ASP A 103 -15.55 9.37 4.75
CA ASP A 103 -15.72 8.32 5.75
C ASP A 103 -14.39 7.88 6.39
N LEU A 104 -14.47 7.45 7.65
CA LEU A 104 -13.35 6.84 8.37
C LEU A 104 -13.63 5.38 8.69
N MET A 105 -12.91 4.48 8.03
CA MET A 105 -13.02 3.04 8.23
C MET A 105 -11.78 2.46 8.89
N ARG A 106 -11.94 1.90 10.09
CA ARG A 106 -10.91 1.18 10.83
C ARG A 106 -11.27 -0.27 11.00
N VAL A 107 -10.61 -1.16 10.27
CA VAL A 107 -11.11 -2.54 10.08
C VAL A 107 -10.04 -3.62 10.25
N ASN A 108 -10.40 -4.72 10.93
CA ASN A 108 -9.69 -5.99 10.81
C ASN A 108 -10.59 -6.97 10.07
N ALA A 109 -10.14 -7.47 8.93
CA ALA A 109 -10.99 -8.24 8.02
C ALA A 109 -10.33 -9.51 7.46
N ASN A 110 -11.17 -10.51 7.22
CA ASN A 110 -10.85 -11.73 6.50
C ASN A 110 -11.90 -11.99 5.42
N ALA A 111 -11.45 -12.08 4.18
CA ALA A 111 -12.28 -12.35 3.01
C ALA A 111 -13.52 -11.44 2.92
N SER A 112 -13.38 -10.18 3.36
CA SER A 112 -14.46 -9.19 3.37
C SER A 112 -14.25 -8.16 2.26
N THR A 113 -15.30 -7.44 1.91
CA THR A 113 -15.24 -6.27 1.03
C THR A 113 -15.43 -5.03 1.87
N ILE A 114 -14.55 -4.05 1.69
CA ILE A 114 -14.62 -2.73 2.31
C ILE A 114 -14.65 -1.73 1.15
N SER A 115 -15.55 -0.76 1.19
CA SER A 115 -15.72 0.30 0.19
C SER A 115 -15.87 1.61 0.94
N GLY A 116 -15.10 2.63 0.55
CA GLY A 116 -15.22 4.00 1.03
C GLY A 116 -16.51 4.61 0.50
N GLY A 117 -16.62 4.72 -0.82
CA GLY A 117 -17.82 5.16 -1.50
C GLY A 117 -17.57 6.45 -2.28
N GLU A 118 -18.50 7.40 -2.26
CA GLU A 118 -18.27 8.73 -2.83
C GLU A 118 -17.75 9.68 -1.74
N GLY A 119 -16.55 10.23 -1.88
CA GLY A 119 -15.95 11.19 -0.97
C GLY A 119 -14.46 10.90 -0.77
N ASP A 120 -13.78 11.77 -0.03
CA ASP A 120 -12.36 11.56 0.27
C ASP A 120 -12.24 10.72 1.55
N ASP A 121 -12.10 9.41 1.41
CA ASP A 121 -12.21 8.44 2.49
C ASP A 121 -10.86 8.08 3.12
N THR A 122 -10.91 7.59 4.36
CA THR A 122 -9.74 7.05 5.06
C THR A 122 -10.01 5.63 5.52
N ILE A 123 -9.29 4.66 4.96
CA ILE A 123 -9.43 3.24 5.28
C ILE A 123 -8.13 2.70 5.89
N GLU A 124 -8.16 2.33 7.16
CA GLU A 124 -7.02 1.79 7.90
C GLU A 124 -7.31 0.40 8.44
N GLY A 125 -6.37 -0.54 8.31
CA GLY A 125 -6.67 -1.88 8.78
C GLY A 125 -5.66 -2.97 8.54
N ALA A 126 -6.09 -4.20 8.85
CA ALA A 126 -5.36 -5.41 8.52
C ALA A 126 -6.27 -6.44 7.84
N LEU A 127 -5.80 -6.98 6.72
CA LEU A 127 -6.52 -7.97 5.94
C LEU A 127 -5.75 -9.29 5.90
N THR A 128 -6.45 -10.42 5.96
CA THR A 128 -5.89 -11.73 5.59
C THR A 128 -6.19 -12.11 4.15
N GLY A 129 -7.26 -11.56 3.60
CA GLY A 129 -7.77 -11.66 2.22
C GLY A 129 -9.00 -10.78 2.07
N GLY A 130 -9.50 -10.58 0.85
CA GLY A 130 -10.63 -9.70 0.56
C GLY A 130 -10.26 -8.55 -0.36
N ARG A 131 -11.11 -7.53 -0.40
CA ARG A 131 -10.94 -6.36 -1.27
C ARG A 131 -11.24 -5.08 -0.51
N VAL A 132 -10.49 -4.04 -0.79
CA VAL A 132 -10.73 -2.67 -0.30
C VAL A 132 -10.81 -1.76 -1.51
N PHE A 133 -11.84 -0.92 -1.56
CA PHE A 133 -12.07 0.08 -2.58
C PHE A 133 -12.15 1.45 -1.92
N GLY A 134 -11.43 2.45 -2.43
CA GLY A 134 -11.68 3.85 -2.11
C GLY A 134 -12.98 4.32 -2.79
N ASP A 135 -13.12 3.94 -4.06
CA ASP A 135 -14.20 4.25 -4.98
C ASP A 135 -14.08 5.63 -5.63
N ALA A 136 -14.74 6.69 -5.18
CA ALA A 136 -14.67 7.99 -5.87
C ALA A 136 -14.33 9.14 -4.92
N GLY A 137 -13.17 9.76 -5.12
CA GLY A 137 -12.63 10.83 -4.30
C GLY A 137 -11.12 10.67 -4.17
N ASP A 138 -10.46 11.56 -3.43
CA ASP A 138 -9.01 11.42 -3.17
C ASP A 138 -8.81 10.60 -1.87
N ASP A 139 -8.63 9.28 -2.00
CA ASP A 139 -8.70 8.34 -0.88
C ASP A 139 -7.37 8.00 -0.22
N GLN A 140 -7.42 7.67 1.07
CA GLN A 140 -6.27 7.28 1.87
C GLN A 140 -6.43 5.86 2.42
N ILE A 141 -5.79 4.88 1.77
CA ILE A 141 -5.90 3.46 2.11
C ILE A 141 -4.59 2.96 2.73
N THR A 142 -4.61 2.53 4.00
CA THR A 142 -3.45 1.95 4.71
C THR A 142 -3.79 0.56 5.24
N ILE A 143 -3.35 -0.48 4.54
CA ILE A 143 -3.67 -1.88 4.87
C ILE A 143 -2.40 -2.72 5.03
N VAL A 144 -2.33 -3.46 6.14
CA VAL A 144 -1.28 -4.47 6.34
C VAL A 144 -1.85 -5.88 6.16
N THR A 145 -1.26 -6.67 5.26
CA THR A 145 -1.74 -8.03 5.02
C THR A 145 -1.06 -9.06 5.91
N ARG A 146 -1.86 -10.02 6.42
CA ARG A 146 -1.42 -11.08 7.35
C ARG A 146 -1.88 -12.45 6.87
N GLY A 147 -1.66 -12.78 5.61
CA GLY A 147 -2.19 -14.01 5.06
C GLY A 147 -1.66 -14.35 3.69
N ALA A 148 -2.18 -15.43 3.13
CA ALA A 148 -1.83 -15.93 1.81
C ALA A 148 -2.83 -15.52 0.73
N ASP A 149 -3.96 -14.90 1.08
CA ASP A 149 -5.16 -14.87 0.22
C ASP A 149 -5.20 -13.66 -0.72
N ASN A 150 -4.02 -13.14 -1.12
CA ASN A 150 -3.80 -12.07 -2.10
C ASN A 150 -4.90 -10.99 -2.13
N PRO A 151 -5.09 -10.21 -1.04
CA PRO A 151 -6.03 -9.10 -1.06
C PRO A 151 -5.69 -8.08 -2.15
N GLU A 152 -6.72 -7.41 -2.61
CA GLU A 152 -6.64 -6.33 -3.61
C GLU A 152 -7.08 -5.02 -2.94
N LEU A 153 -6.31 -3.97 -3.17
CA LEU A 153 -6.63 -2.59 -2.78
C LEU A 153 -6.75 -1.79 -4.06
N ASP A 154 -7.85 -1.07 -4.23
CA ASP A 154 -8.19 -0.31 -5.43
C ASP A 154 -8.56 1.11 -4.97
N GLY A 155 -7.87 2.12 -5.48
CA GLY A 155 -8.12 3.52 -5.17
C GLY A 155 -9.45 3.94 -5.78
N GLY A 156 -9.50 3.98 -7.10
CA GLY A 156 -10.71 4.20 -7.86
C GLY A 156 -10.60 5.46 -8.71
N LEU A 157 -11.52 6.40 -8.55
CA LEU A 157 -11.48 7.68 -9.26
C LEU A 157 -10.96 8.76 -8.32
N GLY A 158 -9.86 9.41 -8.65
CA GLY A 158 -9.26 10.47 -7.84
C GLY A 158 -7.78 10.24 -7.64
N ASN A 159 -7.13 11.08 -6.84
CA ASN A 159 -5.69 10.99 -6.59
C ASN A 159 -5.47 10.28 -5.26
N ASP A 160 -5.33 8.97 -5.33
CA ASP A 160 -5.37 8.10 -4.17
C ASP A 160 -3.98 7.86 -3.59
N THR A 161 -3.93 7.59 -2.28
CA THR A 161 -2.73 7.08 -1.63
C THR A 161 -3.00 5.72 -1.02
N ILE A 162 -2.31 4.71 -1.54
CA ILE A 162 -2.40 3.33 -1.05
C ILE A 162 -1.06 2.92 -0.41
N ASP A 163 -1.03 2.74 0.91
CA ASP A 163 0.13 2.26 1.66
C ASP A 163 -0.08 0.83 2.15
N ALA A 164 0.64 -0.10 1.51
CA ALA A 164 0.60 -1.51 1.81
C ALA A 164 1.88 -2.03 2.49
N ARG A 165 2.73 -1.16 3.06
CA ARG A 165 3.98 -1.60 3.70
C ARG A 165 3.74 -2.61 4.82
N GLY A 166 4.59 -3.62 4.90
CA GLY A 166 4.47 -4.78 5.78
C GLY A 166 3.65 -5.93 5.19
N SER A 167 3.15 -5.80 3.95
CA SER A 167 2.37 -6.81 3.24
C SER A 167 3.27 -7.66 2.34
N ASN A 168 2.97 -8.96 2.18
CA ASN A 168 3.85 -9.88 1.41
C ASN A 168 3.16 -10.54 0.21
N ASN A 169 1.84 -10.42 0.05
CA ASN A 169 1.06 -10.92 -1.09
C ASN A 169 -0.14 -10.00 -1.30
N ILE A 170 -0.03 -9.05 -2.22
CA ILE A 170 -1.02 -7.97 -2.37
C ILE A 170 -1.00 -7.39 -3.78
N GLY A 171 -2.17 -7.03 -4.28
CA GLY A 171 -2.33 -6.19 -5.47
C GLY A 171 -2.84 -4.80 -5.11
N LEU A 172 -2.18 -3.77 -5.61
CA LEU A 172 -2.58 -2.38 -5.51
C LEU A 172 -2.96 -1.88 -6.91
N PHE A 173 -4.04 -1.14 -7.01
CA PHE A 173 -4.54 -0.50 -8.21
C PHE A 173 -4.86 0.96 -7.87
N GLY A 174 -4.27 1.92 -8.59
CA GLY A 174 -4.62 3.34 -8.45
C GLY A 174 -5.93 3.66 -9.18
N ALA A 175 -6.01 3.20 -10.43
CA ALA A 175 -7.11 3.36 -11.38
C ALA A 175 -7.09 4.70 -12.13
N GLU A 176 -8.04 5.63 -11.95
CA GLU A 176 -8.02 6.91 -12.68
C GLU A 176 -7.59 8.06 -11.75
N GLY A 177 -6.47 8.71 -12.04
CA GLY A 177 -5.95 9.88 -11.31
C GLY A 177 -4.45 9.80 -11.11
N ASP A 178 -3.86 10.78 -10.43
CA ASP A 178 -2.42 10.81 -10.15
C ASP A 178 -2.14 10.15 -8.79
N ASP A 179 -1.88 8.84 -8.78
CA ASP A 179 -1.90 8.03 -7.56
C ASP A 179 -0.52 7.83 -6.91
N LEU A 180 -0.53 7.53 -5.60
CA LEU A 180 0.65 7.13 -4.83
C LEU A 180 0.49 5.72 -4.25
N LEU A 181 1.17 4.76 -4.86
CA LEU A 181 1.15 3.36 -4.44
C LEU A 181 2.46 3.01 -3.72
N ILE A 182 2.38 2.61 -2.44
CA ILE A 182 3.53 2.33 -1.60
C ILE A 182 3.54 0.86 -1.17
N THR A 183 4.62 0.17 -1.49
CA THR A 183 4.86 -1.24 -1.12
C THR A 183 6.26 -1.40 -0.51
N ASP A 184 6.51 -2.51 0.19
CA ASP A 184 7.86 -2.88 0.64
C ASP A 184 8.12 -4.39 0.53
N GLY A 185 9.37 -4.80 0.72
CA GLY A 185 9.71 -6.20 0.91
C GLY A 185 9.73 -7.04 -0.37
N PHE A 186 9.41 -8.33 -0.25
CA PHE A 186 9.45 -9.30 -1.35
C PHE A 186 8.32 -10.32 -1.26
N GLY A 187 7.97 -10.90 -2.41
CA GLY A 187 7.25 -12.16 -2.43
C GLY A 187 8.14 -13.31 -1.93
N VAL A 188 7.65 -14.13 -0.99
CA VAL A 188 8.41 -15.30 -0.48
C VAL A 188 8.30 -16.47 -1.46
N GLY A 189 9.44 -16.92 -1.99
CA GLY A 189 9.43 -18.01 -2.98
C GLY A 189 8.94 -19.34 -2.48
N GLY A 190 8.28 -20.06 -3.38
CA GLY A 190 7.56 -21.29 -3.06
C GLY A 190 6.19 -21.07 -2.42
N ALA A 191 5.86 -19.83 -1.99
CA ALA A 191 4.53 -19.46 -1.54
C ALA A 191 3.66 -18.82 -2.64
N ALA A 192 4.24 -18.53 -3.82
CA ALA A 192 3.60 -17.80 -4.93
C ALA A 192 3.09 -16.40 -4.54
N TYR A 193 3.68 -15.84 -3.49
CA TYR A 193 3.37 -14.49 -3.02
C TYR A 193 3.96 -13.47 -3.96
N LEU A 194 3.16 -12.50 -4.39
CA LEU A 194 3.56 -11.45 -5.31
C LEU A 194 3.12 -10.10 -4.77
N ILE A 195 3.95 -9.10 -5.00
CA ILE A 195 3.58 -7.71 -4.83
C ILE A 195 3.34 -7.17 -6.24
N THR A 196 2.13 -6.72 -6.52
CA THR A 196 1.79 -6.03 -7.76
C THR A 196 1.26 -4.63 -7.43
N ALA A 197 1.71 -3.64 -8.18
CA ALA A 197 1.16 -2.29 -8.15
C ALA A 197 0.94 -1.85 -9.60
N ASP A 198 -0.26 -1.34 -9.88
CA ASP A 198 -0.69 -0.84 -11.17
C ASP A 198 -1.23 0.57 -10.94
N GLY A 199 -0.59 1.58 -11.53
CA GLY A 199 -0.99 2.98 -11.42
C GLY A 199 -2.35 3.18 -12.08
N GLY A 200 -2.37 3.12 -13.41
CA GLY A 200 -3.61 3.16 -14.19
C GLY A 200 -3.58 4.29 -15.21
N GLU A 201 -4.61 5.14 -15.23
CA GLU A 201 -4.60 6.37 -16.03
C GLU A 201 -4.20 7.56 -15.15
N GLY A 202 -3.13 8.26 -15.48
CA GLY A 202 -2.67 9.44 -14.74
C GLY A 202 -1.15 9.44 -14.60
N ASP A 203 -0.59 10.47 -13.97
CA ASP A 203 0.85 10.57 -13.72
C ASP A 203 1.16 9.94 -12.34
N ASP A 204 1.37 8.63 -12.29
CA ASP A 204 1.41 7.87 -11.04
C ASP A 204 2.80 7.83 -10.39
N THR A 205 2.84 7.62 -9.06
CA THR A 205 4.06 7.30 -8.32
C THR A 205 3.97 5.95 -7.64
N LEU A 206 4.72 4.98 -8.15
CA LEU A 206 4.84 3.64 -7.57
C LEU A 206 6.13 3.56 -6.75
N ARG A 207 6.00 3.68 -5.43
CA ARG A 207 7.11 3.57 -4.48
C ARG A 207 7.24 2.14 -3.95
N HIS A 208 8.39 1.52 -4.21
CA HIS A 208 8.77 0.22 -3.64
C HIS A 208 9.97 0.35 -2.70
N GLU A 209 9.75 0.14 -1.40
CA GLU A 209 10.78 0.15 -0.36
C GLU A 209 11.49 -1.21 -0.27
N TYR A 210 12.73 -1.25 -0.75
CA TYR A 210 13.57 -2.44 -0.75
C TYR A 210 14.52 -2.46 0.45
N SER A 211 14.29 -3.41 1.36
CA SER A 211 15.18 -3.67 2.49
C SER A 211 16.35 -4.57 2.08
N TYR A 212 17.50 -3.98 1.80
CA TYR A 212 18.72 -4.76 1.55
C TYR A 212 19.26 -5.28 2.89
N SER A 213 19.11 -6.57 3.13
CA SER A 213 19.82 -7.26 4.21
C SER A 213 21.00 -8.02 3.63
N PRO A 214 22.17 -8.04 4.27
CA PRO A 214 23.16 -9.07 3.95
C PRO A 214 22.48 -10.44 4.10
N PRO A 215 22.75 -11.38 3.19
CA PRO A 215 21.96 -12.58 3.05
C PRO A 215 22.07 -13.38 4.34
N ARG A 216 20.92 -13.83 4.81
CA ARG A 216 20.84 -14.90 5.80
C ARG A 216 21.52 -16.11 5.17
N VAL A 217 22.44 -16.76 5.89
CA VAL A 217 23.24 -17.92 5.41
C VAL A 217 22.34 -19.11 4.97
N ASP A 218 21.04 -19.00 5.19
CA ASP A 218 19.97 -19.97 4.95
C ASP A 218 18.86 -19.49 3.99
N ALA A 219 18.99 -18.33 3.35
CA ALA A 219 18.08 -17.95 2.25
C ALA A 219 18.47 -18.72 0.98
N GLU A 220 17.59 -19.62 0.52
CA GLU A 220 17.78 -20.34 -0.74
C GLU A 220 17.82 -19.33 -1.91
N PRO A 221 18.88 -19.29 -2.72
CA PRO A 221 18.95 -18.37 -3.86
C PRO A 221 17.77 -18.55 -4.82
N GLY A 222 17.11 -17.45 -5.20
CA GLY A 222 16.04 -17.46 -6.21
C GLY A 222 14.64 -17.80 -5.68
N VAL A 223 14.39 -17.62 -4.40
CA VAL A 223 13.04 -17.68 -3.83
C VAL A 223 12.33 -16.32 -3.90
N ASP A 224 13.02 -15.21 -3.64
CA ASP A 224 12.34 -13.92 -3.55
C ASP A 224 11.86 -13.44 -4.93
N LEU A 225 10.56 -13.13 -5.03
CA LEU A 225 9.93 -12.60 -6.25
C LEU A 225 9.98 -11.08 -6.22
N PRO A 226 10.51 -10.42 -7.28
CA PRO A 226 10.55 -8.96 -7.35
C PRO A 226 9.15 -8.37 -7.39
N ALA A 227 8.99 -7.13 -6.90
CA ALA A 227 7.76 -6.38 -7.11
C ALA A 227 7.49 -6.22 -8.61
N GLN A 228 6.24 -6.39 -9.02
CA GLN A 228 5.80 -6.14 -10.39
C GLN A 228 5.08 -4.79 -10.40
N LEU A 229 5.62 -3.84 -11.13
CA LEU A 229 5.13 -2.47 -11.18
C LEU A 229 4.66 -2.17 -12.60
N THR A 230 3.47 -1.63 -12.74
CA THR A 230 2.89 -1.17 -14.01
C THR A 230 2.51 0.29 -13.81
N GLY A 231 3.02 1.18 -14.66
CA GLY A 231 2.65 2.59 -14.58
C GLY A 231 1.25 2.82 -15.15
N GLY A 232 1.03 2.29 -16.36
CA GLY A 232 -0.20 2.48 -17.10
C GLY A 232 -0.04 3.54 -18.18
N SER A 233 -0.89 4.57 -18.17
CA SER A 233 -0.81 5.67 -19.12
C SER A 233 -0.61 6.99 -18.41
N GLY A 234 0.43 7.72 -18.80
CA GLY A 234 0.81 8.98 -18.19
C GLY A 234 2.32 9.00 -18.05
N ALA A 235 2.85 10.00 -17.35
CA ALA A 235 4.26 10.13 -17.05
C ALA A 235 4.54 9.58 -15.64
N ASP A 236 4.86 8.30 -15.56
CA ASP A 236 4.90 7.58 -14.28
C ASP A 236 6.28 7.63 -13.62
N VAL A 237 6.28 7.57 -12.28
CA VAL A 237 7.49 7.52 -11.46
C VAL A 237 7.57 6.19 -10.73
N PHE A 238 8.57 5.39 -11.10
CA PHE A 238 8.92 4.16 -10.40
C PHE A 238 10.00 4.48 -9.37
N GLU A 239 9.61 4.65 -8.11
CA GLU A 239 10.54 4.98 -7.02
C GLU A 239 11.01 3.74 -6.26
N ILE A 240 12.31 3.46 -6.31
CA ILE A 240 12.94 2.41 -5.53
C ILE A 240 13.63 3.02 -4.31
N GLY A 241 13.02 2.84 -3.14
CA GLY A 241 13.56 3.28 -1.86
C GLY A 241 14.48 2.24 -1.24
N LEU A 242 15.76 2.55 -1.04
CA LEU A 242 16.69 1.60 -0.39
C LEU A 242 16.69 1.79 1.12
N ILE A 243 16.42 0.71 1.86
CA ILE A 243 16.42 0.71 3.33
C ILE A 243 17.43 -0.28 3.87
N ALA A 244 18.24 0.15 4.84
CA ALA A 244 19.15 -0.75 5.55
C ALA A 244 18.39 -1.82 6.35
N GLY A 245 18.49 -3.07 5.91
CA GLY A 245 17.93 -4.21 6.62
C GLY A 245 18.55 -4.42 8.00
N ASN A 246 17.80 -5.07 8.90
CA ASN A 246 18.22 -5.31 10.29
C ASN A 246 18.85 -6.71 10.50
N GLY A 247 19.17 -7.41 9.41
CA GLY A 247 19.72 -8.77 9.44
C GLY A 247 21.15 -8.84 9.95
N GLY A 248 21.45 -9.87 10.74
CA GLY A 248 22.80 -10.15 11.21
C GLY A 248 23.61 -10.87 10.15
N PHE A 249 24.72 -10.27 9.71
CA PHE A 249 25.69 -10.94 8.84
C PHE A 249 26.73 -11.69 9.69
N THR A 250 26.93 -12.97 9.40
CA THR A 250 27.94 -13.81 10.07
C THR A 250 29.04 -14.32 9.12
N GLY A 251 29.08 -13.82 7.88
CA GLY A 251 30.08 -14.17 6.87
C GLY A 251 31.35 -13.30 6.92
N ASN A 252 32.29 -13.57 6.02
CA ASN A 252 33.61 -12.89 5.97
C ASN A 252 33.64 -11.66 5.05
N GLY A 253 32.51 -11.18 4.54
CA GLY A 253 32.38 -9.95 3.74
C GLY A 253 32.91 -10.04 2.30
N SER A 254 33.30 -11.23 1.83
CA SER A 254 33.85 -11.47 0.49
C SER A 254 32.81 -11.97 -0.53
N GLU A 255 31.54 -12.06 -0.13
CA GLU A 255 30.45 -12.55 -0.98
C GLU A 255 29.91 -11.41 -1.87
N THR A 256 29.29 -11.81 -2.98
CA THR A 256 28.50 -10.91 -3.83
C THR A 256 27.09 -11.46 -3.89
N VAL A 257 26.12 -10.60 -3.60
CA VAL A 257 24.70 -10.90 -3.74
C VAL A 257 24.20 -10.22 -4.98
N THR A 258 23.32 -10.87 -5.72
CA THR A 258 22.71 -10.30 -6.92
C THR A 258 21.22 -10.57 -6.87
N GLU A 259 20.43 -9.50 -6.90
CA GLU A 259 18.98 -9.57 -6.74
C GLU A 259 18.30 -8.62 -7.72
N THR A 260 17.28 -9.13 -8.40
CA THR A 260 16.30 -8.29 -9.08
C THR A 260 15.27 -7.87 -8.05
N ILE A 261 15.12 -6.57 -7.86
CA ILE A 261 14.32 -6.01 -6.77
C ILE A 261 12.93 -5.58 -7.26
N ALA A 262 12.84 -5.16 -8.52
CA ALA A 262 11.60 -4.79 -9.16
C ALA A 262 11.64 -5.12 -10.65
N VAL A 263 10.45 -5.35 -11.21
CA VAL A 263 10.21 -5.47 -12.65
C VAL A 263 9.13 -4.45 -12.99
N VAL A 264 9.50 -3.48 -13.83
CA VAL A 264 8.56 -2.53 -14.43
C VAL A 264 8.04 -3.14 -15.74
N GLN A 265 6.73 -3.23 -15.91
CA GLN A 265 6.10 -3.98 -17.00
C GLN A 265 6.03 -3.21 -18.32
N ASP A 266 5.93 -1.88 -18.25
CA ASP A 266 5.48 -1.03 -19.35
C ASP A 266 6.22 0.31 -19.47
N PHE A 267 7.40 0.42 -18.85
CA PHE A 267 8.21 1.65 -18.84
C PHE A 267 8.35 2.28 -20.24
N ALA A 268 7.93 3.53 -20.38
CA ALA A 268 7.98 4.36 -21.58
C ALA A 268 9.18 5.33 -21.54
N PRO A 269 10.29 5.06 -22.27
CA PRO A 269 11.46 5.92 -22.24
C PRO A 269 11.17 7.34 -22.77
N GLY A 270 11.63 8.36 -22.05
CA GLY A 270 11.38 9.77 -22.33
C GLY A 270 10.05 10.31 -21.79
N GLU A 271 9.25 9.46 -21.16
CA GLU A 271 7.97 9.79 -20.51
C GLU A 271 8.06 9.44 -19.02
N ASP A 272 8.35 8.16 -18.72
CA ASP A 272 8.48 7.65 -17.35
C ASP A 272 9.86 7.90 -16.74
N VAL A 273 9.93 7.85 -15.41
CA VAL A 273 11.16 8.04 -14.64
C VAL A 273 11.38 6.92 -13.62
N LEU A 274 12.55 6.29 -13.68
CA LEU A 274 13.04 5.44 -12.61
C LEU A 274 13.79 6.28 -11.56
N THR A 275 13.22 6.41 -10.37
CA THR A 275 13.87 7.09 -9.24
C THR A 275 14.52 6.09 -8.30
N ILE A 276 15.79 6.28 -7.97
CA ILE A 276 16.52 5.49 -6.97
C ILE A 276 16.79 6.38 -5.75
N ASP A 277 16.05 6.14 -4.66
CA ASP A 277 16.26 6.83 -3.40
C ASP A 277 17.34 6.15 -2.56
N LEU A 278 18.46 6.85 -2.38
CA LEU A 278 19.63 6.40 -1.64
C LEU A 278 19.61 6.85 -0.16
N GLY A 279 18.57 7.57 0.28
CA GLY A 279 18.48 8.17 1.61
C GLY A 279 18.48 7.18 2.77
N GLY A 280 17.98 5.97 2.55
CA GLY A 280 18.00 4.89 3.53
C GLY A 280 19.24 3.99 3.47
N LEU A 281 20.25 4.33 2.66
CA LEU A 281 21.55 3.64 2.70
C LEU A 281 22.20 3.80 4.09
N GLY A 282 22.30 2.68 4.80
CA GLY A 282 23.04 2.50 6.04
C GLY A 282 24.08 1.37 5.97
N LEU A 283 24.55 0.93 7.14
CA LEU A 283 25.55 -0.15 7.31
C LEU A 283 26.89 0.06 6.58
N GLY A 284 27.22 1.32 6.29
CA GLY A 284 28.46 1.69 5.61
C GLY A 284 28.48 1.36 4.12
N TYR A 285 27.31 1.06 3.52
CA TYR A 285 27.21 0.89 2.09
C TYR A 285 27.32 2.21 1.34
N THR A 286 27.88 2.14 0.14
CA THR A 286 27.92 3.22 -0.83
C THR A 286 27.55 2.68 -2.20
N ALA A 287 26.74 3.44 -2.95
CA ALA A 287 26.51 3.18 -4.36
C ALA A 287 27.77 3.56 -5.15
N THR A 288 28.37 2.60 -5.84
CA THR A 288 29.69 2.79 -6.48
C THR A 288 29.62 2.91 -7.99
N GLU A 289 28.81 2.06 -8.60
CA GLU A 289 28.66 1.97 -10.05
C GLU A 289 27.21 1.67 -10.39
N ALA A 290 26.71 2.29 -11.47
CA ALA A 290 25.44 1.92 -12.08
C ALA A 290 25.58 1.81 -13.61
N THR A 291 24.86 0.86 -14.18
CA THR A 291 24.82 0.57 -15.63
C THR A 291 23.37 0.47 -16.10
N LEU A 292 23.17 0.75 -17.38
CA LEU A 292 21.97 0.41 -18.13
C LEU A 292 22.35 -0.61 -19.20
N VAL A 293 21.68 -1.75 -19.21
CA VAL A 293 21.97 -2.85 -20.13
C VAL A 293 20.71 -3.14 -20.95
N GLU A 294 20.73 -2.75 -22.21
CA GLU A 294 19.65 -2.99 -23.15
C GLU A 294 19.82 -4.35 -23.84
N ASN A 295 18.76 -5.14 -23.87
CA ASN A 295 18.64 -6.36 -24.65
C ASN A 295 17.57 -6.16 -25.72
N THR A 296 18.02 -5.84 -26.93
CA THR A 296 17.13 -5.56 -28.07
C THR A 296 16.36 -6.77 -28.57
N ALA A 297 16.83 -8.00 -28.29
CA ALA A 297 16.14 -9.22 -28.70
C ALA A 297 14.91 -9.49 -27.83
N ASP A 298 15.02 -9.18 -26.53
CA ASP A 298 13.95 -9.37 -25.55
C ASP A 298 13.12 -8.09 -25.36
N GLY A 299 13.57 -6.96 -25.91
CA GLY A 299 12.89 -5.67 -25.81
C GLY A 299 12.93 -5.09 -24.39
N THR A 300 14.00 -5.36 -23.64
CA THR A 300 14.12 -4.97 -22.23
C THR A 300 15.35 -4.10 -21.99
N THR A 301 15.31 -3.29 -20.94
CA THR A 301 16.49 -2.61 -20.40
C THR A 301 16.59 -2.91 -18.91
N THR A 302 17.76 -3.33 -18.46
CA THR A 302 18.03 -3.56 -17.04
C THR A 302 18.89 -2.45 -16.48
N PHE A 303 18.37 -1.74 -15.47
CA PHE A 303 19.18 -0.92 -14.58
C PHE A 303 19.90 -1.83 -13.57
N GLN A 304 21.20 -1.65 -13.39
CA GLN A 304 21.98 -2.38 -12.39
C GLN A 304 22.80 -1.40 -11.56
N MET A 305 22.88 -1.64 -10.26
CA MET A 305 23.67 -0.83 -9.34
C MET A 305 24.44 -1.69 -8.35
N THR A 306 25.70 -1.32 -8.11
CA THR A 306 26.59 -1.98 -7.16
C THR A 306 26.73 -1.17 -5.88
N LEU A 307 26.31 -1.76 -4.77
CA LEU A 307 26.56 -1.26 -3.41
C LEU A 307 27.75 -1.99 -2.80
N THR A 308 28.70 -1.23 -2.26
CA THR A 308 29.86 -1.81 -1.57
C THR A 308 29.98 -1.30 -0.13
N SER A 309 30.48 -2.16 0.75
CA SER A 309 30.79 -1.86 2.14
C SER A 309 32.18 -2.40 2.47
N ALA A 310 32.87 -1.75 3.42
CA ALA A 310 34.19 -2.22 3.88
C ALA A 310 34.09 -3.50 4.73
N THR A 311 32.91 -3.80 5.28
CA THR A 311 32.70 -4.88 6.27
C THR A 311 31.62 -5.88 5.87
N LEU A 312 30.87 -5.60 4.81
CA LEU A 312 29.75 -6.42 4.36
C LEU A 312 29.92 -6.81 2.88
N PRO A 313 29.24 -7.88 2.42
CA PRO A 313 29.23 -8.30 1.02
C PRO A 313 28.91 -7.19 0.03
N THR A 314 29.33 -7.36 -1.21
CA THR A 314 28.87 -6.48 -2.30
C THR A 314 27.44 -6.85 -2.68
N GLN A 315 26.55 -5.86 -2.84
CA GLN A 315 25.19 -6.06 -3.31
C GLN A 315 25.06 -5.52 -4.73
N ASN A 316 24.67 -6.37 -5.67
CA ASN A 316 24.28 -5.96 -7.03
C ASN A 316 22.76 -5.99 -7.10
N LEU A 317 22.15 -4.82 -7.21
CA LEU A 317 20.71 -4.66 -7.31
C LEU A 317 20.35 -4.40 -8.76
N SER A 318 19.24 -4.97 -9.24
CA SER A 318 18.74 -4.67 -10.58
C SER A 318 17.23 -4.42 -10.63
N VAL A 319 16.85 -3.50 -11.51
CA VAL A 319 15.47 -3.26 -11.92
C VAL A 319 15.37 -3.60 -13.40
N THR A 320 14.44 -4.46 -13.77
CA THR A 320 14.18 -4.80 -15.17
C THR A 320 13.01 -3.97 -15.68
N MET A 321 13.21 -3.24 -16.76
CA MET A 321 12.15 -2.53 -17.48
C MET A 321 11.80 -3.33 -18.73
N ASN A 322 10.60 -3.89 -18.74
CA ASN A 322 10.06 -4.67 -19.86
C ASN A 322 9.50 -3.74 -20.93
N ASN A 323 9.54 -4.21 -22.18
CA ASN A 323 9.09 -3.47 -23.36
C ASN A 323 9.76 -2.09 -23.56
N ALA A 324 10.87 -1.85 -22.86
CA ALA A 324 11.59 -0.59 -22.82
C ALA A 324 12.97 -0.73 -23.49
N THR A 325 13.08 -0.20 -24.70
CA THR A 325 14.36 0.01 -25.40
C THR A 325 14.57 1.50 -25.64
N GLY A 326 15.80 1.97 -25.56
CA GLY A 326 16.15 3.38 -25.66
C GLY A 326 16.23 4.09 -24.30
N VAL A 327 16.14 3.36 -23.18
CA VAL A 327 16.32 3.91 -21.84
C VAL A 327 17.73 4.49 -21.70
N SER A 328 17.79 5.70 -21.14
CA SER A 328 18.98 6.50 -20.98
C SER A 328 19.13 6.99 -19.53
N TRP A 329 20.22 7.70 -19.26
CA TRP A 329 20.41 8.33 -17.95
C TRP A 329 19.51 9.57 -17.73
N ASP A 330 18.81 10.05 -18.76
CA ASP A 330 17.80 11.11 -18.58
C ASP A 330 16.50 10.54 -17.97
N ASP A 331 16.28 9.22 -18.09
CA ASP A 331 15.12 8.50 -17.55
C ASP A 331 15.36 7.96 -16.13
N VAL A 332 16.54 8.22 -15.54
CA VAL A 332 16.92 7.72 -14.21
C VAL A 332 17.37 8.86 -13.30
N VAL A 333 16.72 8.98 -12.15
CA VAL A 333 17.01 10.01 -11.15
C VAL A 333 17.52 9.36 -9.86
N PHE A 334 18.55 9.94 -9.25
CA PHE A 334 19.03 9.54 -7.92
C PHE A 334 18.70 10.62 -6.90
N THR A 335 18.12 10.23 -5.77
CA THR A 335 17.72 11.16 -4.69
C THR A 335 18.39 10.80 -3.36
N ASN A 336 18.40 11.78 -2.45
CA ASN A 336 18.86 11.69 -1.04
C ASN A 336 20.20 10.97 -0.75
N GLY A 337 21.14 10.94 -1.70
CA GLY A 337 22.46 10.36 -1.49
C GLY A 337 23.48 10.81 -2.53
N THR A 338 24.68 10.23 -2.46
CA THR A 338 25.70 10.44 -3.51
C THR A 338 25.44 9.45 -4.65
N PRO A 339 25.17 9.91 -5.88
CA PRO A 339 24.95 9.02 -7.01
C PRO A 339 26.19 8.17 -7.30
N PRO A 340 26.01 6.94 -7.82
CA PRO A 340 27.11 6.10 -8.26
C PRO A 340 27.81 6.69 -9.49
N THR A 341 28.96 6.10 -9.86
CA THR A 341 29.55 6.38 -11.18
C THR A 341 28.66 5.76 -12.26
N LEU A 342 28.19 6.59 -13.19
CA LEU A 342 27.35 6.13 -14.30
C LEU A 342 28.22 5.62 -15.44
N VAL A 343 28.03 4.35 -15.79
CA VAL A 343 28.68 3.73 -16.95
C VAL A 343 27.83 4.00 -18.20
N PRO A 344 28.44 4.28 -19.37
CA PRO A 344 27.67 4.44 -20.60
C PRO A 344 26.77 3.22 -20.85
N PRO A 345 25.50 3.41 -21.28
CA PRO A 345 24.61 2.30 -21.58
C PRO A 345 25.23 1.32 -22.57
N ALA A 346 25.02 0.03 -22.31
CA ALA A 346 25.50 -1.06 -23.16
C ALA A 346 24.33 -1.75 -23.85
N VAL A 347 24.52 -2.13 -25.11
CA VAL A 347 23.56 -2.93 -25.87
C VAL A 347 24.14 -4.33 -26.05
N VAL A 348 23.35 -5.35 -25.72
CA VAL A 348 23.74 -6.77 -25.78
C VAL A 348 22.96 -7.50 -26.86
#